data_AF-A0A094FRS7-F1
#
_entry.id   AF-A0A094FRS7-F1
#
_cell.length_a   1.000
_cell.length_b   1.000
_cell.length_c   1.000
_cell.angle_alpha   90.00
_cell.angle_beta   90.00
_cell.angle_gamma   90.00
#
_symmetry.space_group_name_H-M   'P 1'
#
loop_
_entity.id
_entity.type
_entity.pdbx_description
1 polymer ?
#
loop_
_entity_poly.entity_id
_entity_poly.type
_entity_poly.pdbx_seq_one_letter_code
_entity_poly.pdbx_strand_id
1 'polypeptide(L)'
;MYNIRVRIIDFGVASWVDKHLSGQIQSPHLRAPEVTLGSPWGTGVDIWSFGCLIIELVKGHLSFPGAASRNGTWTAEDDRLPQLMEVFGPFPKALLERGARTKEFFDDEGNLLRIQKLSPASLLSLMDGENEVLQRPKDIPEAEEISGGHAEAPLA
;
A
#
# COMPACT_ATOMS: atom_id res chain seq x y z
N MET A 1 -10.43 2.88 -35.47
CA MET A 1 -9.60 2.38 -34.36
C MET A 1 -8.68 3.51 -33.93
N TYR A 2 -8.74 3.95 -32.67
CA TYR A 2 -7.92 5.08 -32.21
C TYR A 2 -6.45 4.64 -32.10
N ASN A 3 -5.54 5.42 -32.70
CA ASN A 3 -4.10 5.17 -32.59
C ASN A 3 -3.55 5.87 -31.35
N ILE A 4 -3.59 5.18 -30.21
CA ILE A 4 -3.08 5.71 -28.94
C ILE A 4 -1.57 5.49 -28.89
N ARG A 5 -0.81 6.56 -28.67
CA ARG A 5 0.64 6.53 -28.48
C ARG A 5 0.96 6.96 -27.06
N VAL A 6 1.55 6.08 -26.28
CA VAL A 6 1.95 6.32 -24.88
C VAL A 6 3.47 6.40 -24.80
N ARG A 7 3.99 7.28 -23.94
CA ARG A 7 5.41 7.41 -23.62
C ARG A 7 5.57 7.61 -22.11
N ILE A 8 6.59 7.00 -21.54
CA ILE A 8 7.01 7.30 -20.15
C ILE A 8 7.70 8.67 -20.17
N ILE A 9 7.32 9.51 -19.21
CA ILE A 9 7.87 10.85 -19.01
C ILE A 9 8.26 11.00 -17.53
N ASP A 10 8.90 12.13 -17.22
CA ASP A 10 9.32 12.50 -15.86
C ASP A 10 10.29 11.51 -15.19
N PHE A 11 11.56 11.64 -15.56
CA PHE A 11 12.66 10.86 -14.97
C PHE A 11 13.31 11.56 -13.77
N GLY A 12 12.66 12.57 -13.16
CA GLY A 12 13.24 13.37 -12.07
C GLY A 12 13.60 12.58 -10.81
N VAL A 13 12.96 11.42 -10.62
CA VAL A 13 13.23 10.48 -9.51
C VAL A 13 13.80 9.15 -9.97
N ALA A 14 14.17 9.02 -11.25
CA ALA A 14 14.77 7.81 -11.78
C ALA A 14 16.15 7.57 -11.19
N SER A 15 16.56 6.30 -11.08
CA SER A 15 17.83 5.88 -10.53
C SER A 15 18.47 4.80 -11.40
N TRP A 16 19.79 4.67 -11.31
CA TRP A 16 20.53 3.60 -11.98
C TRP A 16 20.51 2.35 -11.10
N VAL A 17 20.51 1.16 -11.71
CA VAL A 17 20.48 -0.12 -10.99
C VAL A 17 21.65 -0.30 -10.03
N ASP A 18 22.81 0.26 -10.39
CA ASP A 18 24.04 0.23 -9.60
C ASP A 18 24.26 1.49 -8.74
N LYS A 19 23.37 2.48 -8.85
CA LYS A 19 23.46 3.75 -8.11
C LYS A 19 22.06 4.31 -7.79
N HIS A 20 21.50 3.82 -6.68
CA HIS A 20 20.26 4.32 -6.13
C HIS A 20 20.43 5.72 -5.54
N LEU A 21 19.53 6.65 -5.90
CA LEU A 21 19.55 8.03 -5.40
C LEU A 21 18.74 8.21 -4.11
N SER A 22 17.78 7.33 -3.83
CA SER A 22 16.92 7.34 -2.65
C SER A 22 16.46 5.93 -2.28
N GLY A 23 16.29 5.65 -0.99
CA GLY A 23 15.62 4.43 -0.52
C GLY A 23 14.09 4.54 -0.52
N GLN A 24 13.57 5.77 -0.56
CA GLN A 24 12.14 6.06 -0.59
C GLN A 24 11.77 6.53 -1.99
N ILE A 25 11.20 5.60 -2.76
CA ILE A 25 10.76 5.80 -4.14
C ILE A 25 9.26 5.48 -4.26
N GLN A 26 8.69 5.80 -5.43
CA GLN A 26 7.29 5.57 -5.78
C GLN A 26 6.28 6.37 -4.94
N SER A 27 5.13 6.67 -5.54
CA SER A 27 3.96 7.17 -4.80
C SER A 27 3.45 6.08 -3.85
N PRO A 28 2.91 6.43 -2.65
CA PRO A 28 2.57 5.44 -1.61
C PRO A 28 1.72 4.25 -2.08
N HIS A 29 0.65 4.48 -2.85
CA HIS A 29 -0.25 3.41 -3.31
C HIS A 29 0.38 2.49 -4.37
N LEU A 30 1.36 2.99 -5.12
CA LEU A 30 2.10 2.25 -6.15
C LEU A 30 3.38 1.62 -5.62
N ARG A 31 3.73 1.87 -4.36
CA ARG A 31 5.02 1.47 -3.79
C ARG A 31 5.12 -0.05 -3.69
N ALA A 32 6.26 -0.62 -4.02
CA ALA A 32 6.48 -2.06 -3.91
C ALA A 32 6.68 -2.47 -2.44
N PRO A 33 6.33 -3.71 -2.04
CA PRO A 33 6.48 -4.16 -0.66
C PRO A 33 7.93 -4.12 -0.17
N GLU A 34 8.90 -4.44 -1.02
CA GLU A 34 10.33 -4.33 -0.69
C GLU A 34 10.74 -2.89 -0.36
N VAL A 35 10.14 -1.89 -1.01
CA VAL A 35 10.41 -0.47 -0.73
C VAL A 35 9.72 -0.05 0.57
N THR A 36 8.46 -0.45 0.79
CA THR A 36 7.74 -0.19 2.06
C THR A 36 8.50 -0.77 3.26
N LEU A 37 9.01 -2.00 3.13
CA LEU A 37 9.75 -2.69 4.19
C LEU A 37 11.22 -2.24 4.31
N GLY A 38 11.70 -1.36 3.43
CA GLY A 38 13.09 -0.91 3.43
C GLY A 38 14.09 -2.01 3.09
N SER A 39 13.69 -3.00 2.28
CA SER A 39 14.58 -3.98 1.67
C SER A 39 15.30 -3.36 0.46
N PRO A 40 16.46 -3.91 0.04
CA PRO A 40 17.06 -3.56 -1.24
C PRO A 40 16.07 -3.78 -2.38
N TRP A 41 15.91 -2.77 -3.22
CA TRP A 41 15.02 -2.80 -4.37
C TRP A 41 15.80 -2.90 -5.68
N GLY A 42 15.11 -3.25 -6.77
CA GLY A 42 15.66 -3.29 -8.12
C GLY A 42 14.58 -2.97 -9.14
N THR A 43 14.77 -3.33 -10.41
CA THR A 43 13.83 -3.00 -11.49
C THR A 43 12.43 -3.62 -11.33
N GLY A 44 12.26 -4.59 -10.43
CA GLY A 44 10.95 -5.18 -10.11
C GLY A 44 9.94 -4.18 -9.56
N VAL A 45 10.39 -3.10 -8.92
CA VAL A 45 9.51 -2.06 -8.36
C VAL A 45 8.70 -1.33 -9.44
N ASP A 46 9.25 -1.20 -10.64
CA ASP A 46 8.57 -0.59 -11.78
C ASP A 46 7.47 -1.51 -12.31
N ILE A 47 7.72 -2.83 -12.33
CA ILE A 47 6.72 -3.84 -12.72
C ILE A 47 5.57 -3.88 -11.72
N TRP A 48 5.88 -3.79 -10.42
CA TRP A 48 4.86 -3.66 -9.38
C TRP A 48 3.99 -2.41 -9.59
N SER A 49 4.63 -1.25 -9.75
CA SER A 49 3.92 0.03 -9.97
C SER A 49 3.02 -0.04 -11.21
N PHE A 50 3.55 -0.62 -12.28
CA PHE A 50 2.82 -0.80 -13.53
C PHE A 50 1.62 -1.73 -13.36
N GLY A 51 1.76 -2.83 -12.61
CA GLY A 51 0.65 -3.72 -12.28
C GLY A 51 -0.50 -2.99 -11.55
N CYS A 52 -0.18 -2.21 -10.52
CA CYS A 52 -1.16 -1.38 -9.83
C CYS A 52 -1.83 -0.37 -10.77
N LEU A 53 -1.06 0.32 -11.62
CA LEU A 53 -1.59 1.28 -12.61
C LEU A 53 -2.54 0.63 -13.61
N ILE A 54 -2.24 -0.59 -14.08
CA ILE A 54 -3.14 -1.31 -15.00
C ILE A 54 -4.48 -1.61 -14.34
N ILE A 55 -4.48 -2.05 -13.08
CA ILE A 55 -5.72 -2.30 -12.34
C ILE A 55 -6.50 -0.99 -12.17
N GLU A 56 -5.83 0.10 -11.78
CA GLU A 56 -6.46 1.42 -11.61
C GLU A 56 -7.07 1.94 -12.92
N LEU A 57 -6.36 1.82 -14.04
CA LEU A 57 -6.85 2.27 -15.35
C LEU A 57 -8.05 1.45 -15.85
N VAL A 58 -8.07 0.14 -15.59
CA VAL A 58 -9.14 -0.75 -16.06
C VAL A 58 -10.38 -0.67 -15.17
N LYS A 59 -10.20 -0.50 -13.86
CA LYS A 59 -11.29 -0.58 -12.88
C LYS A 59 -11.72 0.76 -12.30
N GLY A 60 -10.88 1.80 -12.42
CA GLY A 60 -11.16 3.14 -11.91
C GLY A 60 -10.97 3.29 -10.40
N HIS A 61 -10.32 2.33 -9.73
CA HIS A 61 -9.99 2.40 -8.31
C HIS A 61 -8.60 1.83 -8.01
N LEU A 62 -8.02 2.22 -6.88
CA LEU A 62 -6.72 1.73 -6.42
C LEU A 62 -6.80 0.23 -6.07
N SER A 63 -5.74 -0.52 -6.38
CA SER A 63 -5.64 -1.94 -6.03
C SER A 63 -5.46 -2.16 -4.53
N PHE A 64 -4.64 -1.32 -3.90
CA PHE A 64 -4.29 -1.40 -2.48
C PHE A 64 -4.27 0.02 -1.89
N PRO A 65 -5.45 0.59 -1.60
CA PRO A 65 -5.55 2.00 -1.19
C PRO A 65 -4.84 2.25 0.13
N GLY A 66 -4.96 1.35 1.12
CA GLY A 66 -4.53 1.62 2.48
C GLY A 66 -5.23 2.83 3.11
N ALA A 67 -5.47 2.79 4.42
CA ALA A 67 -6.00 3.93 5.15
C ALA A 67 -5.36 4.04 6.53
N ALA A 68 -4.98 5.27 6.89
CA ALA A 68 -4.63 5.56 8.27
C ALA A 68 -5.88 5.55 9.15
N SER A 69 -5.73 5.14 10.41
CA SER A 69 -6.81 5.25 11.38
C SER A 69 -7.01 6.72 11.76
N ARG A 70 -8.26 7.10 12.07
CA ARG A 70 -8.57 8.47 12.50
C ARG A 70 -7.87 8.86 13.81
N ASN A 71 -7.66 7.89 14.71
CA ASN A 71 -7.03 8.07 16.01
C ASN A 71 -5.50 7.82 16.00
N GLY A 72 -4.89 7.58 14.83
CA GLY A 72 -3.45 7.36 14.70
C GLY A 72 -2.92 6.00 15.16
N THR A 73 -3.79 5.04 15.52
CA THR A 73 -3.42 3.67 15.87
C THR A 73 -2.67 2.93 14.75
N TRP A 74 -2.98 3.19 13.48
CA TRP A 74 -2.25 2.63 12.34
C TRP A 74 -2.15 3.61 11.17
N THR A 75 -1.10 3.47 10.37
CA THR A 75 -0.82 4.27 9.18
C THR A 75 -1.44 3.64 7.92
N ALA A 76 -1.38 4.34 6.78
CA ALA A 76 -1.77 3.74 5.51
C ALA A 76 -0.87 2.55 5.10
N GLU A 77 0.43 2.57 5.47
CA GLU A 77 1.33 1.44 5.22
C GLU A 77 0.97 0.23 6.08
N ASP A 78 0.58 0.46 7.33
CA ASP A 78 0.08 -0.60 8.23
C ASP A 78 -1.16 -1.30 7.70
N ASP A 79 -2.02 -0.59 6.95
CA ASP A 79 -3.21 -1.18 6.33
C ASP A 79 -2.90 -1.84 4.98
N ARG A 80 -1.96 -1.28 4.22
CA ARG A 80 -1.66 -1.79 2.88
C ARG A 80 -0.99 -3.15 2.91
N LEU A 81 -0.07 -3.39 3.86
CA LEU A 81 0.61 -4.68 4.00
C LEU A 81 -0.36 -5.85 4.23
N PRO A 82 -1.36 -5.77 5.13
CA PRO A 82 -2.44 -6.74 5.24
C PRO A 82 -3.18 -6.99 3.92
N GLN A 83 -3.56 -5.95 3.18
CA GLN A 83 -4.26 -6.10 1.89
C GLN A 83 -3.44 -6.89 0.87
N LEU A 84 -2.10 -6.70 0.87
CA LEU A 84 -1.20 -7.52 0.05
C LEU A 84 -1.22 -8.97 0.51
N MET A 85 -1.23 -9.23 1.82
CA MET A 85 -1.28 -10.58 2.37
C MET A 85 -2.61 -11.29 2.14
N GLU A 86 -3.71 -10.56 2.10
CA GLU A 86 -5.03 -11.10 1.77
C GLU A 86 -5.06 -11.67 0.35
N VAL A 87 -4.39 -11.02 -0.60
CA VAL A 87 -4.37 -11.42 -2.01
C VAL A 87 -3.24 -12.40 -2.34
N PHE A 88 -2.05 -12.17 -1.80
CA PHE A 88 -0.83 -12.90 -2.19
C PHE A 88 -0.34 -13.89 -1.12
N GLY A 89 -0.97 -13.92 0.05
CA GLY A 89 -0.51 -14.71 1.19
C GLY A 89 0.64 -14.04 1.97
N PRO A 90 1.23 -14.75 2.95
CA PRO A 90 2.25 -14.20 3.81
C PRO A 90 3.52 -13.79 3.05
N PHE A 91 4.17 -12.72 3.50
CA PHE A 91 5.43 -12.29 2.92
C PHE A 91 6.52 -13.35 3.12
N PRO A 92 7.39 -13.58 2.11
CA PRO A 92 8.53 -14.49 2.27
C PRO A 92 9.43 -14.03 3.42
N LYS A 93 9.84 -14.96 4.30
CA LYS A 93 10.71 -14.64 5.44
C LYS A 93 12.00 -13.93 5.04
N ALA A 94 12.61 -14.36 3.94
CA ALA A 94 13.82 -13.73 3.40
C ALA A 94 13.61 -12.26 2.99
N LEU A 95 12.39 -11.84 2.62
CA LEU A 95 12.08 -10.43 2.39
C LEU A 95 12.01 -9.67 3.71
N LEU A 96 11.30 -10.22 4.70
CA LEU A 96 11.17 -9.62 6.03
C LEU A 96 12.55 -9.45 6.71
N GLU A 97 13.42 -10.45 6.62
CA GLU A 97 14.77 -10.41 7.22
C GLU A 97 15.68 -9.33 6.61
N ARG A 98 15.47 -8.95 5.35
CA ARG A 98 16.27 -7.91 4.67
C ARG A 98 15.70 -6.50 4.85
N GLY A 99 14.46 -6.38 5.31
CA GLY A 99 13.78 -5.10 5.44
C GLY A 99 14.22 -4.33 6.68
N ALA A 100 14.84 -3.16 6.49
CA ALA A 100 15.23 -2.29 7.60
C ALA A 100 14.03 -1.79 8.43
N ARG A 101 12.83 -1.75 7.84
CA ARG A 101 11.58 -1.30 8.46
C ARG A 101 10.66 -2.44 8.88
N THR A 102 11.06 -3.70 8.70
CA THR A 102 10.20 -4.86 8.99
C THR A 102 9.65 -4.83 10.42
N LYS A 103 10.48 -4.46 11.40
CA LYS A 103 10.09 -4.38 12.81
C LYS A 103 9.08 -3.27 13.13
N GLU A 104 8.81 -2.36 12.20
CA GLU A 104 7.72 -1.39 12.33
C GLU A 104 6.35 -2.03 12.11
N PHE A 105 6.29 -3.15 11.39
CA PHE A 105 5.05 -3.76 10.88
C PHE A 105 4.84 -5.21 11.31
N PHE A 106 5.93 -5.97 11.52
CA PHE A 106 5.90 -7.40 11.83
C PHE A 106 6.62 -7.73 13.13
N ASP A 107 6.13 -8.77 13.82
CA ASP A 107 6.86 -9.44 14.91
C ASP A 107 7.96 -10.38 14.36
N ASP A 108 8.70 -11.03 15.26
CA ASP A 108 9.81 -11.92 14.89
C ASP A 108 9.32 -13.23 14.22
N GLU A 109 8.05 -13.58 14.39
CA GLU A 109 7.36 -14.71 13.74
C GLU A 109 6.82 -14.36 12.35
N GLY A 110 6.80 -13.08 11.97
CA GLY A 110 6.28 -12.59 10.70
C GLY A 110 4.78 -12.30 10.70
N ASN A 111 4.14 -12.14 11.87
CA ASN A 111 2.77 -11.67 11.99
C ASN A 111 2.71 -10.15 12.05
N LEU A 112 1.62 -9.58 11.56
CA LEU A 112 1.38 -8.14 11.58
C LEU A 112 1.15 -7.64 13.02
N LEU A 113 1.78 -6.52 13.36
CA LEU A 113 1.69 -5.96 14.72
C LEU A 113 0.32 -5.36 15.04
N ARG A 114 -0.33 -4.73 14.06
CA ARG A 114 -1.56 -3.92 14.27
C ARG A 114 -2.82 -4.57 13.73
N ILE A 115 -2.79 -5.06 12.49
CA ILE A 115 -3.96 -5.61 11.80
C ILE A 115 -3.73 -7.10 11.55
N GLN A 116 -4.22 -7.94 12.46
CA GLN A 116 -3.95 -9.39 12.43
C GLN A 116 -5.08 -10.21 11.78
N LYS A 117 -6.31 -9.68 11.78
CA LYS A 117 -7.47 -10.36 11.19
C LYS A 117 -7.51 -10.06 9.69
N LEU A 118 -7.07 -11.03 8.90
CA LEU A 118 -7.06 -10.98 7.44
C LEU A 118 -8.31 -11.66 6.86
N SER A 119 -8.84 -11.13 5.77
CA SER A 119 -9.88 -11.74 4.95
C SER A 119 -9.29 -12.14 3.60
N PRO A 120 -8.92 -13.43 3.38
CA PRO A 120 -8.30 -13.87 2.14
C PRO A 120 -9.14 -13.52 0.90
N ALA A 121 -8.44 -13.06 -0.12
CA ALA A 121 -8.96 -12.55 -1.37
C ALA A 121 -8.22 -13.19 -2.54
N SER A 122 -8.82 -13.20 -3.73
CA SER A 122 -8.09 -13.53 -4.95
C SER A 122 -7.79 -12.25 -5.73
N LEU A 123 -6.73 -12.28 -6.53
CA LEU A 123 -6.47 -11.17 -7.45
C LEU A 123 -7.64 -10.97 -8.42
N LEU A 124 -8.32 -12.05 -8.80
CA LEU A 124 -9.50 -11.99 -9.65
C LEU A 124 -10.67 -11.28 -8.96
N SER A 125 -10.97 -11.59 -7.70
CA SER A 125 -12.03 -10.93 -6.94
C SER A 125 -11.73 -9.45 -6.69
N LEU A 126 -10.45 -9.10 -6.47
CA LEU A 126 -10.01 -7.70 -6.44
C LEU A 126 -10.26 -7.01 -7.79
N MET A 127 -9.98 -7.70 -8.90
CA MET A 127 -10.22 -7.18 -10.23
C MET A 127 -11.73 -7.06 -10.51
N ASP A 128 -12.57 -8.01 -10.13
CA ASP A 128 -14.00 -8.00 -10.47
C ASP A 128 -14.82 -6.92 -9.72
N GLY A 129 -14.17 -6.17 -8.82
CA GLY A 129 -14.78 -5.00 -8.20
C GLY A 129 -15.80 -5.36 -7.13
N GLU A 130 -15.71 -6.59 -6.59
CA GLU A 130 -16.36 -6.94 -5.34
C GLU A 130 -15.69 -6.10 -4.24
N ASN A 131 -16.14 -4.86 -4.07
CA ASN A 131 -15.67 -3.87 -3.10
C ASN A 131 -15.76 -4.35 -1.63
N GLU A 132 -16.29 -5.55 -1.42
CA GLU A 132 -16.34 -6.25 -0.14
C GLU A 132 -14.99 -6.90 0.23
N VAL A 133 -14.11 -7.14 -0.75
CA VAL A 133 -12.94 -8.02 -0.64
C VAL A 133 -11.80 -7.45 0.23
N LEU A 134 -11.75 -6.12 0.41
CA LEU A 134 -10.80 -5.45 1.31
C LEU A 134 -11.52 -4.60 2.39
N GLN A 135 -12.81 -4.89 2.65
CA GLN A 135 -13.55 -4.23 3.74
C GLN A 135 -12.95 -4.67 5.08
N ARG A 136 -12.65 -3.72 5.94
CA ARG A 136 -12.14 -4.04 7.27
C ARG A 136 -13.23 -4.62 8.17
N PRO A 137 -12.87 -5.43 9.18
CA PRO A 137 -13.80 -5.80 10.23
C PRO A 137 -14.39 -4.56 10.88
N LYS A 138 -15.74 -4.48 10.93
CA LYS A 138 -16.50 -3.47 11.68
C LYS A 138 -16.19 -3.47 13.19
N ASP A 139 -15.44 -4.48 13.64
CA ASP A 139 -15.09 -4.76 15.04
C ASP A 139 -13.89 -3.95 15.55
N ILE A 140 -13.16 -3.25 14.68
CA ILE A 140 -12.20 -2.25 15.13
C ILE A 140 -13.02 -1.01 15.49
N PRO A 141 -12.99 -0.53 16.75
CA PRO A 141 -13.89 0.54 17.17
C PRO A 141 -13.81 1.70 16.18
N GLU A 142 -14.93 1.97 15.49
CA GLU A 142 -15.15 3.27 14.89
C GLU A 142 -15.09 4.25 16.06
N ALA A 143 -13.92 4.87 16.26
CA ALA A 143 -13.81 5.95 17.23
C ALA A 143 -14.86 6.98 16.83
N GLU A 144 -15.81 7.14 17.74
CA GLU A 144 -17.12 7.77 17.61
C GLU A 144 -17.11 9.02 16.72
N GLU A 145 -18.16 9.19 15.93
CA GLU A 145 -18.49 10.46 15.29
C GLU A 145 -18.61 11.55 16.36
N ILE A 146 -17.54 12.32 16.57
CA ILE A 146 -17.68 13.60 17.25
C ILE A 146 -18.22 14.58 16.22
N SER A 147 -19.52 14.82 16.36
CA SER A 147 -20.31 15.87 15.74
C SER A 147 -19.48 17.10 15.37
N GLY A 148 -19.63 17.55 14.12
CA GLY A 148 -19.05 18.80 13.64
C GLY A 148 -19.43 19.98 14.53
N GLY A 149 -18.55 20.35 15.44
CA GLY A 149 -18.52 21.65 16.08
C GLY A 149 -17.66 22.57 15.23
N HIS A 150 -18.29 23.50 14.51
CA HIS A 150 -17.59 24.66 13.96
C HIS A 150 -16.85 25.38 15.09
N ALA A 151 -15.52 25.40 15.02
CA ALA A 151 -14.71 26.35 15.76
C ALA A 151 -14.03 27.26 14.74
N GLU A 152 -14.53 28.49 14.69
CA GLU A 152 -13.91 29.63 14.00
C GLU A 152 -12.46 29.78 14.45
N ALA A 153 -11.54 29.91 13.49
CA ALA A 153 -10.17 30.31 13.77
C ALA A 153 -10.11 31.83 13.99
N PRO A 154 -9.45 32.34 15.04
CA PRO A 154 -9.16 33.75 15.13
C PRO A 154 -8.02 34.09 14.16
N LEU A 155 -8.24 35.17 13.42
CA LEU A 155 -7.22 35.82 12.59
C LEU A 155 -6.07 36.34 13.46
N ALA A 156 -4.85 36.01 13.06
CA ALA A 156 -3.63 36.78 13.34
C ALA A 156 -2.76 36.79 12.09
#